data_AF-A0AB40AVB7-F1
#
_entry.id   AF-A0AB40AVB7-F1
#
_cell.length_a   1.000
_cell.length_b   1.000
_cell.length_c   1.000
_cell.angle_alpha   90.00
_cell.angle_beta   90.00
_cell.angle_gamma   90.00
#
_symmetry.space_group_name_H-M   'P 1'
#
loop_
_entity.id
_entity.type
_entity.pdbx_description
1 polymer ?
#
loop_
_entity_poly.entity_id
_entity_poly.type
_entity_poly.pdbx_seq_one_letter_code
_entity_poly.pdbx_strand_id
1 'polypeptide(L)'
;MQAYVTQENVLLGTLTVRETITYSAHLRLPTTMRKKEVQAVVERIQKFIVPPDVPPLKCRTYGCYLCDIWANNDAVKNAVHIQKGTVPEWIKCNDYLQYANDILSSVKYQYKLTSQGYRALVYRVLVTQLQTTSQGRAWL
;
A
#
# COMPACT_ATOMS: atom_id res chain seq x y z
N MET A 1 3.02 44.56 -10.44
CA MET A 1 2.24 43.36 -10.05
C MET A 1 3.06 42.15 -10.47
N GLN A 2 3.63 41.41 -9.51
CA GLN A 2 4.42 40.20 -9.79
C GLN A 2 3.57 39.02 -9.34
N ALA A 3 2.96 38.33 -10.31
CA ALA A 3 2.28 37.07 -10.07
C ALA A 3 3.34 35.98 -10.02
N TYR A 4 3.65 35.48 -8.83
CA TYR A 4 4.44 34.25 -8.73
C TYR A 4 3.49 33.06 -8.84
N VAL A 5 3.84 32.12 -9.71
CA VAL A 5 3.14 30.84 -9.85
C VAL A 5 3.63 29.95 -8.71
N THR A 6 2.72 29.50 -7.85
CA THR A 6 3.03 28.46 -6.86
C THR A 6 3.18 27.13 -7.60
N GLN A 7 4.39 26.59 -7.64
CA GLN A 7 4.64 25.27 -8.22
C GLN A 7 4.06 24.22 -7.26
N GLU A 8 2.90 23.67 -7.60
CA GLU A 8 2.41 22.47 -6.91
C GLU A 8 3.42 21.34 -7.16
N ASN A 9 3.93 20.72 -6.10
CA ASN A 9 4.73 19.48 -6.18
C ASN A 9 3.83 18.28 -6.55
N VAL A 10 2.92 18.49 -7.51
CA VAL A 10 2.13 17.43 -8.11
C VAL A 10 3.05 16.78 -9.13
N LEU A 11 3.55 15.59 -8.78
CA LEU A 11 4.18 14.69 -9.74
C LEU A 11 3.24 14.58 -10.94
N LEU A 12 3.68 15.06 -12.11
CA LEU A 12 2.99 14.81 -13.37
C LEU A 12 2.89 13.29 -13.50
N GLY A 13 1.69 12.73 -13.34
CA GLY A 13 1.47 11.27 -13.24
C GLY A 13 1.89 10.47 -14.47
N THR A 14 2.37 11.14 -15.52
CA THR A 14 2.90 10.56 -16.75
C THR A 14 4.42 10.53 -16.83
N LEU A 15 5.13 11.29 -15.97
CA LEU A 15 6.60 11.38 -16.00
C LEU A 15 7.21 10.48 -14.92
N THR A 16 8.27 9.78 -15.29
CA THR A 16 9.10 9.02 -14.35
C THR A 16 9.85 9.96 -13.39
N VAL A 17 10.31 9.42 -12.27
CA VAL A 17 11.14 10.14 -11.28
C VAL A 17 12.39 10.74 -11.96
N ARG A 18 13.03 10.00 -12.87
CA ARG A 18 14.21 10.48 -13.62
C ARG A 18 13.87 11.64 -14.53
N GLU A 19 12.77 11.56 -15.27
CA GLU A 19 12.33 12.65 -16.17
C GLU A 19 11.99 13.90 -15.38
N THR A 20 11.30 13.75 -14.26
CA THR A 20 10.92 14.87 -13.37
C THR A 20 12.15 15.59 -12.82
N ILE A 21 13.16 14.84 -12.33
CA ILE A 21 14.41 15.42 -11.82
C ILE A 21 15.19 16.07 -12.96
N THR A 22 15.24 15.43 -14.12
CA THR A 22 15.96 15.96 -15.29
C THR A 22 15.34 17.27 -15.76
N TYR A 23 14.02 17.34 -15.87
CA TYR A 23 13.30 18.56 -16.24
C TYR A 23 13.49 19.66 -15.19
N SER A 24 13.36 19.33 -13.91
CA SER A 24 13.60 20.26 -12.80
C SER A 24 15.03 20.79 -12.79
N ALA A 25 16.02 19.94 -13.09
CA ALA A 25 17.43 20.32 -13.17
C ALA A 25 17.67 21.32 -14.32
N HIS A 26 17.06 21.12 -15.48
CA HIS A 26 17.19 22.06 -16.60
C HIS A 26 16.55 23.43 -16.31
N LEU A 27 15.49 23.48 -15.50
CA LEU A 27 14.84 24.72 -15.12
C LEU A 27 15.57 25.46 -13.98
N ARG A 28 16.19 24.73 -13.06
CA ARG A 28 16.76 25.29 -11.82
C ARG A 28 18.27 25.51 -11.87
N LEU A 29 18.99 24.82 -12.74
CA LEU A 29 20.45 24.96 -12.88
C LEU A 29 20.81 26.05 -13.90
N PRO A 30 21.98 26.70 -13.75
CA PRO A 30 22.46 27.67 -14.73
C PRO A 30 22.64 27.05 -16.12
N THR A 31 22.21 27.78 -17.16
CA THR A 31 22.33 27.35 -18.57
C THR A 31 23.78 27.29 -19.08
N THR A 32 24.72 27.83 -18.32
CA THR A 32 26.18 27.78 -18.58
C THR A 32 26.80 26.43 -18.20
N MET A 33 26.08 25.60 -17.44
CA MET A 33 26.56 24.30 -16.98
C MET A 33 26.59 23.28 -18.13
N ARG A 34 27.63 22.43 -18.19
CA ARG A 34 27.72 21.39 -19.23
C ARG A 34 26.71 20.28 -18.95
N LYS A 35 26.17 19.66 -20.02
CA LYS A 35 25.23 18.53 -19.91
C LYS A 35 25.72 17.41 -18.98
N LYS A 36 27.03 17.12 -18.98
CA LYS A 36 27.64 16.11 -18.09
C LYS A 36 27.54 16.49 -16.60
N GLU A 37 27.69 17.77 -16.29
CA GLU A 37 27.62 18.30 -14.93
C GLU A 37 26.16 18.30 -14.44
N VAL A 38 25.21 18.67 -15.31
CA VAL A 38 23.77 18.54 -15.04
C VAL A 38 23.39 17.07 -14.78
N GLN A 39 23.86 16.14 -15.62
CA GLN A 39 23.58 14.72 -15.48
C GLN A 39 24.14 14.14 -14.16
N ALA A 40 25.32 14.59 -13.74
CA ALA A 40 25.91 14.19 -12.45
C ALA A 40 25.05 14.68 -11.26
N VAL A 41 24.46 15.87 -11.33
CA VAL A 41 23.53 16.38 -10.31
C VAL A 41 22.25 15.54 -10.30
N VAL A 42 21.68 15.24 -11.46
CA VAL A 42 20.48 14.39 -11.59
C VAL A 42 20.73 13.00 -10.99
N GLU A 43 21.86 12.37 -11.31
CA GLU A 43 22.22 11.04 -10.81
C GLU A 43 22.46 11.05 -9.31
N ARG A 44 23.10 12.10 -8.79
CA ARG A 44 23.31 12.27 -7.36
C ARG A 44 21.97 12.38 -6.63
N ILE A 45 21.04 13.21 -7.11
CA ILE A 45 19.69 13.35 -6.54
C ILE A 45 18.92 12.04 -6.64
N GLN A 46 18.98 11.37 -7.79
CA GLN A 46 18.30 10.09 -7.99
C GLN A 46 18.84 8.99 -7.08
N LYS A 47 20.13 9.01 -6.73
CA LYS A 47 20.74 8.09 -5.74
C LYS A 47 20.28 8.37 -4.31
N PHE A 48 19.98 9.62 -3.96
CA PHE A 48 19.40 9.98 -2.67
C PHE A 48 17.92 9.60 -2.56
N ILE A 49 17.22 9.55 -3.70
CA ILE A 49 15.87 8.97 -3.81
C ILE A 49 16.05 7.45 -3.96
N VAL A 50 16.57 6.80 -2.92
CA VAL A 50 16.45 5.35 -2.79
C VAL A 50 14.94 5.08 -2.74
N PRO A 51 14.36 4.32 -3.69
CA PRO A 51 12.98 3.88 -3.52
C PRO A 51 12.93 3.12 -2.19
N PRO A 52 12.05 3.48 -1.23
CA PRO A 52 11.87 2.69 -0.02
C PRO A 52 11.71 1.24 -0.46
N ASP A 53 12.41 0.26 0.14
CA ASP A 53 12.46 -1.14 -0.33
C ASP A 53 11.09 -1.63 -0.79
N VAL A 54 10.80 -1.46 -2.09
CA VAL A 54 9.46 -1.70 -2.62
C VAL A 54 9.39 -3.20 -2.87
N PRO A 55 8.53 -3.95 -2.15
CA PRO A 55 8.40 -5.36 -2.44
C PRO A 55 8.03 -5.55 -3.92
N PRO A 56 8.47 -6.63 -4.59
CA PRO A 56 8.09 -6.86 -5.97
C PRO A 56 6.56 -6.93 -6.10
N LEU A 57 6.01 -6.27 -7.12
CA LEU A 57 4.56 -6.23 -7.43
C LEU A 57 3.89 -7.61 -7.46
N LYS A 58 4.66 -8.65 -7.82
CA LYS A 58 4.16 -10.04 -7.93
C LYS A 58 4.09 -10.78 -6.59
N CYS A 59 4.52 -10.17 -5.49
CA CYS A 59 4.50 -10.80 -4.18
C CYS A 59 3.19 -10.48 -3.44
N ARG A 60 2.64 -11.46 -2.71
CA ARG A 60 1.49 -11.24 -1.81
C ARG A 60 1.74 -10.11 -0.81
N THR A 61 3.01 -9.92 -0.42
CA THR A 61 3.46 -8.85 0.48
C THR A 61 3.25 -7.46 -0.08
N TYR A 62 3.16 -7.29 -1.41
CA TYR A 62 2.87 -6.00 -2.04
C TYR A 62 1.50 -5.45 -1.64
N GLY A 63 0.51 -6.33 -1.50
CA GLY A 63 -0.80 -5.95 -1.01
C GLY A 63 -0.76 -5.41 0.42
N CYS A 64 0.07 -6.00 1.30
CA CYS A 64 0.27 -5.48 2.66
C CYS A 64 0.93 -4.11 2.63
N TYR A 65 2.01 -3.96 1.86
CA TYR A 65 2.72 -2.69 1.69
C TYR A 65 1.80 -1.54 1.25
N LEU A 66 0.94 -1.78 0.25
CA LEU A 66 -0.03 -0.76 -0.18
C LEU A 66 -1.09 -0.46 0.89
N CYS A 67 -1.57 -1.47 1.62
CA CYS A 67 -2.52 -1.27 2.71
C CYS A 67 -1.90 -0.40 3.82
N ASP A 68 -0.64 -0.65 4.18
CA ASP A 68 0.06 0.07 5.24
C ASP A 68 0.25 1.55 4.86
N ILE A 69 0.63 1.83 3.61
CA ILE A 69 0.75 3.20 3.08
C ILE A 69 -0.61 3.89 3.06
N TRP A 70 -1.65 3.21 2.58
CA TRP A 70 -2.98 3.79 2.47
C TRP A 70 -3.58 4.09 3.85
N ALA A 71 -3.52 3.14 4.79
CA ALA A 71 -4.12 3.26 6.12
C ALA A 71 -3.40 4.31 7.00
N ASN A 72 -2.11 4.55 6.75
CA ASN A 72 -1.32 5.53 7.50
C ASN A 72 -1.24 6.92 6.87
N ASN A 73 -1.86 7.13 5.71
CA ASN A 73 -1.96 8.44 5.10
C ASN A 73 -2.90 9.36 5.91
N ASP A 74 -2.44 10.56 6.27
CA ASP A 74 -3.22 11.52 7.05
C ASP A 74 -4.52 11.96 6.36
N ALA A 75 -4.52 12.11 5.03
CA ALA A 75 -5.72 12.45 4.28
C ALA A 75 -6.76 11.32 4.38
N VAL A 76 -6.32 10.06 4.31
CA VAL A 76 -7.19 8.90 4.50
C VAL A 76 -7.71 8.86 5.93
N LYS A 77 -6.85 9.01 6.95
CA LYS A 77 -7.25 9.06 8.37
C LYS A 77 -8.30 10.14 8.63
N ASN A 78 -8.12 11.34 8.08
CA ASN A 78 -9.09 12.43 8.21
C ASN A 78 -10.42 12.09 7.50
N ALA A 79 -10.36 11.48 6.31
CA ALA A 79 -11.56 11.10 5.54
C ALA A 79 -12.38 10.01 6.22
N VAL A 80 -11.75 9.08 6.94
CA VAL A 80 -12.44 8.06 7.75
C VAL A 80 -12.75 8.52 9.18
N HIS A 81 -12.60 9.83 9.46
CA HIS A 81 -12.90 10.45 10.74
C HIS A 81 -12.08 9.93 11.94
N ILE A 82 -10.83 9.52 11.70
CA ILE A 82 -9.88 9.24 12.79
C ILE A 82 -9.40 10.58 13.38
N GLN A 83 -9.61 10.76 14.68
CA GLN A 83 -9.14 11.95 15.39
C GLN A 83 -7.61 11.96 15.49
N LYS A 84 -7.00 13.12 15.21
CA LYS A 84 -5.55 13.29 15.30
C LYS A 84 -5.06 13.02 16.73
N GLY A 85 -4.07 12.14 16.87
CA GLY A 85 -3.49 11.75 18.15
C GLY A 85 -4.13 10.53 18.81
N THR A 86 -5.29 10.05 18.35
CA THR A 86 -5.90 8.83 18.89
C THR A 86 -5.20 7.56 18.41
N VAL A 87 -4.90 7.49 17.11
CA VAL A 87 -4.20 6.36 16.49
C VAL A 87 -2.94 6.88 15.81
N PRO A 88 -1.75 6.72 16.42
CA PRO A 88 -0.51 7.23 15.84
C PRO A 88 -0.20 6.50 14.53
N GLU A 89 -0.17 5.17 14.58
CA GLU A 89 0.04 4.29 13.43
C GLU A 89 -1.05 3.21 13.41
N TRP A 90 -1.61 2.96 12.23
CA TRP A 90 -2.54 1.89 12.01
C TRP A 90 -1.76 0.61 11.76
N ILE A 91 -1.91 -0.35 12.67
CA ILE A 91 -1.25 -1.65 12.61
C ILE A 91 -2.32 -2.69 12.26
N LYS A 92 -2.11 -3.42 11.16
CA LYS A 92 -3.09 -4.40 10.65
C LYS A 92 -3.37 -5.54 11.61
N CYS A 93 -2.31 -6.11 12.20
CA CYS A 93 -2.39 -7.19 13.17
C CYS A 93 -1.61 -6.79 14.42
N ASN A 94 -2.28 -6.76 15.56
CA ASN A 94 -1.61 -6.52 16.84
C ASN A 94 -1.40 -7.88 17.54
N ASP A 95 -0.19 -8.42 17.41
CA ASP A 95 0.18 -9.72 17.98
C ASP A 95 0.36 -9.67 19.51
N TYR A 96 0.37 -8.47 20.11
CA TYR A 96 0.46 -8.29 21.56
C TYR A 96 -0.89 -8.33 22.28
N LEU A 97 -1.99 -8.55 21.54
CA LEU A 97 -3.31 -8.73 22.15
C LEU A 97 -3.35 -10.03 22.94
N GLN A 98 -3.47 -9.90 24.27
CA GLN A 98 -3.59 -11.06 25.16
C GLN A 98 -5.03 -11.54 25.20
N TYR A 99 -5.33 -12.57 24.42
CA TYR A 99 -6.58 -13.30 24.56
C TYR A 99 -6.54 -14.15 25.83
N ALA A 100 -7.63 -14.12 26.61
CA ALA A 100 -7.69 -14.82 27.89
C ALA A 100 -7.58 -16.34 27.71
N ASN A 101 -8.29 -16.91 26.73
CA ASN A 101 -8.28 -18.34 26.41
C ASN A 101 -8.79 -18.56 24.96
N ASP A 102 -8.30 -19.62 24.32
CA ASP A 102 -8.82 -20.11 23.05
C ASP A 102 -10.03 -21.05 23.26
N ILE A 103 -10.97 -21.03 22.31
CA ILE A 103 -12.08 -21.98 22.27
C ILE A 103 -11.69 -23.15 21.35
N LEU A 104 -11.75 -24.37 21.89
CA LEU A 104 -11.34 -25.58 21.16
C LEU A 104 -12.12 -25.82 19.86
N SER A 105 -13.42 -25.48 19.82
CA SER A 105 -14.25 -25.60 18.62
C SER A 105 -15.42 -24.64 18.63
N SER A 106 -15.67 -24.00 17.49
CA SER A 106 -16.80 -23.09 17.27
C SER A 106 -18.08 -23.79 16.77
N VAL A 107 -18.01 -25.09 16.45
CA VAL A 107 -19.12 -25.86 15.83
C VAL A 107 -20.38 -25.83 16.68
N LYS A 108 -20.25 -25.96 18.01
CA LYS A 108 -21.38 -25.89 18.94
C LYS A 108 -22.15 -24.57 18.81
N TYR A 109 -21.45 -23.46 18.64
CA TYR A 109 -22.04 -22.13 18.51
C TYR A 109 -22.66 -21.91 17.13
N GLN A 110 -21.98 -22.39 16.08
CA GLN A 110 -22.50 -22.35 14.72
C GLN A 110 -23.82 -23.12 14.61
N TYR A 111 -23.90 -24.33 15.18
CA TYR A 111 -25.13 -25.13 15.22
C TYR A 111 -26.27 -24.40 15.95
N LYS A 112 -25.98 -23.77 17.08
CA LYS A 112 -26.98 -22.99 17.83
C LYS A 112 -27.56 -21.88 16.95
N LEU A 113 -26.72 -21.14 16.23
CA LEU A 113 -27.17 -20.06 15.35
C LEU A 113 -27.96 -20.59 14.15
N THR A 114 -27.50 -21.66 13.50
CA THR A 114 -28.24 -22.22 12.35
C THR A 114 -29.58 -22.82 12.75
N SER A 115 -29.68 -23.43 13.94
CA SER A 115 -30.96 -23.94 14.49
C SER A 115 -31.97 -22.83 14.80
N GLN A 116 -31.51 -21.59 15.01
CA GLN A 116 -32.34 -20.41 15.20
C GLN A 116 -32.74 -19.74 13.87
N GLY A 117 -32.34 -20.29 12.73
CA GLY A 117 -32.68 -19.80 11.40
C GLY A 117 -31.65 -18.85 10.77
N TYR A 118 -30.49 -18.63 11.41
CA TYR A 118 -29.43 -17.82 10.81
C TYR A 118 -28.69 -18.59 9.70
N ARG A 119 -28.55 -17.96 8.53
CA ARG A 119 -27.80 -18.53 7.41
C ARG A 119 -26.30 -18.35 7.62
N ALA A 120 -25.54 -19.43 7.44
CA ALA A 120 -24.09 -19.42 7.50
C ALA A 120 -23.49 -19.75 6.13
N LEU A 121 -22.46 -19.02 5.71
CA LEU A 121 -21.65 -19.31 4.53
C LEU A 121 -20.23 -19.63 4.99
N VAL A 122 -19.79 -20.87 4.78
CA VAL A 122 -18.39 -21.26 4.94
C VAL A 122 -17.82 -21.47 3.56
N TYR A 123 -16.86 -20.62 3.17
CA TYR A 123 -16.18 -20.73 1.89
C TYR A 123 -14.68 -20.91 2.09
N ARG A 124 -14.08 -21.68 1.20
CA ARG A 124 -12.64 -21.85 1.07
C ARG A 124 -12.27 -21.48 -0.35
N VAL A 125 -11.31 -20.58 -0.51
CA VAL A 125 -10.70 -20.34 -1.82
C VAL A 125 -9.57 -21.33 -1.98
N LEU A 126 -9.72 -22.26 -2.94
CA LEU A 126 -8.59 -23.02 -3.44
C LEU A 126 -7.82 -22.08 -4.37
N VAL A 127 -6.61 -21.68 -3.96
CA VAL A 127 -5.68 -21.05 -4.89
C VAL A 127 -5.20 -22.17 -5.81
N THR A 128 -5.91 -22.38 -6.91
CA THR A 128 -5.39 -23.20 -8.00
C THR A 128 -4.15 -22.45 -8.50
N GLN A 129 -2.95 -22.96 -8.20
CA GLN A 129 -1.89 -22.80 -9.17
C GLN A 129 -2.48 -23.23 -10.51
N LEU A 130 -2.20 -22.51 -11.59
CA LEU A 130 -2.58 -22.91 -12.95
C LEU A 130 -1.95 -24.29 -13.25
N GLN A 131 -2.59 -25.34 -12.78
CA GLN A 131 -2.43 -26.70 -13.22
C GLN A 131 -3.81 -27.12 -13.66
N THR A 132 -3.96 -27.16 -14.98
CA THR A 132 -4.98 -27.91 -15.66
C THR A 132 -5.02 -29.32 -15.09
N THR A 133 -6.03 -29.65 -14.31
CA THR A 133 -6.78 -30.90 -14.48
C THR A 133 -8.00 -30.91 -13.57
N SER A 134 -9.09 -31.32 -14.17
CA SER A 134 -10.41 -31.52 -13.62
C SER A 134 -10.42 -32.56 -12.50
N GLN A 135 -10.81 -32.17 -11.29
CA GLN A 135 -11.67 -33.01 -10.46
C GLN A 135 -12.30 -32.18 -9.34
N GLY A 136 -13.54 -31.75 -9.58
CA GLY A 136 -14.41 -31.30 -8.51
C GLY A 136 -14.83 -32.49 -7.65
N ARG A 137 -14.75 -32.35 -6.33
CA ARG A 137 -15.73 -32.94 -5.43
C ARG A 137 -15.76 -32.24 -4.07
N ALA A 138 -17.00 -32.06 -3.63
CA ALA A 138 -17.49 -31.32 -2.48
C ALA A 138 -17.21 -32.01 -1.14
N TRP A 139 -17.23 -31.23 -0.06
CA TRP A 139 -17.91 -31.51 1.22
C TRP A 139 -18.14 -30.18 1.97
N LEU A 140 -19.41 -29.76 2.09
CA LEU A 140 -20.27 -29.84 3.29
C LEU A 140 -21.72 -29.65 2.84
#